data_AF-A0A2R4WGY7-F1
#
_entry.id   AF-A0A2R4WGY7-F1
#
_cell.length_a   1.000
_cell.length_b   1.000
_cell.length_c   1.000
_cell.angle_alpha   90.00
_cell.angle_beta   90.00
_cell.angle_gamma   90.00
#
_symmetry.space_group_name_H-M   'P 1'
#
loop_
_entity.id
_entity.type
_entity.pdbx_description
1 polymer ?
#
loop_
_entity_poly.entity_id
_entity_poly.type
_entity_poly.pdbx_seq_one_letter_code
_entity_poly.pdbx_strand_id
1 'polypeptide(L)'
;MTRNRTFPITAALAVLATAPHLGACSLMPAGVDTTGSLPDRKQLAAVTSADRDCLARAMYFESNRSSEEGLLAVGTVVMNRLEAPAYPNSICGVVGQKRQFAAGVLHKPMRDKERDKAERIADAILAGERHEKVGGAMFFHTAGYTFSYRNMHYVALAGGNAFYEKRPWYDREGATPRRAPTAATQLAQLQSGSAGSARWTSHPVRVARNTQQTPLAELGPARNICRVAAAETGRSPG
;
A
#
# COMPACT_ATOMS: atom_id res chain seq x y z
N MET A 1 -1.93 -88.41 15.44
CA MET A 1 -0.67 -88.33 16.22
C MET A 1 -0.53 -86.91 16.73
N THR A 2 -1.03 -86.60 17.94
CA THR A 2 -0.25 -86.38 19.18
C THR A 2 0.74 -85.21 19.04
N ARG A 3 0.60 -84.07 19.75
CA ARG A 3 0.62 -83.97 21.22
C ARG A 3 0.18 -82.59 21.71
N ASN A 4 -0.75 -82.60 22.67
CA ASN A 4 -0.96 -81.56 23.68
C ASN A 4 0.27 -81.42 24.58
N ARG A 5 0.67 -80.21 24.99
CA ARG A 5 1.38 -79.97 26.28
C ARG A 5 1.07 -78.57 26.85
N THR A 6 0.27 -78.61 27.91
CA THR A 6 0.15 -77.64 29.01
C THR A 6 1.43 -77.59 29.86
N PHE A 7 1.60 -76.54 30.70
CA PHE A 7 2.26 -76.45 32.04
C PHE A 7 2.77 -75.00 32.30
N PRO A 8 3.01 -74.56 33.55
CA PRO A 8 2.01 -74.22 34.58
C PRO A 8 2.19 -72.80 35.15
N ILE A 9 1.19 -72.38 35.91
CA ILE A 9 1.15 -71.17 36.74
C ILE A 9 2.13 -71.32 37.90
N THR A 10 3.03 -70.35 38.09
CA THR A 10 3.67 -70.08 39.39
C THR A 10 3.49 -68.61 39.74
N ALA A 11 2.81 -68.40 40.86
CA ALA A 11 2.67 -67.11 41.53
C ALA A 11 3.89 -66.88 42.43
N ALA A 12 4.46 -65.69 42.38
CA ALA A 12 5.35 -65.19 43.43
C ALA A 12 5.00 -63.72 43.70
N LEU A 13 4.36 -63.50 44.85
CA LEU A 13 4.13 -62.21 45.48
C LEU A 13 5.44 -61.74 46.12
N ALA A 14 5.87 -60.51 45.80
CA ALA A 14 6.74 -59.73 46.67
C ALA A 14 6.34 -58.25 46.55
N VAL A 15 5.66 -57.76 47.58
CA VAL A 15 5.44 -56.34 47.84
C VAL A 15 6.54 -55.89 48.77
N LEU A 16 7.25 -54.80 48.44
CA LEU A 16 7.70 -53.79 49.40
C LEU A 16 8.10 -52.52 48.65
N ALA A 17 7.47 -51.43 49.08
CA ALA A 17 7.54 -50.08 48.54
C ALA A 17 8.86 -49.38 48.89
N THR A 18 9.31 -48.49 47.99
CA THR A 18 9.72 -47.10 48.30
C THR A 18 9.98 -46.34 46.99
N ALA A 19 9.13 -45.36 46.69
CA ALA A 19 9.46 -44.26 45.78
C ALA A 19 10.34 -43.23 46.53
N PRO A 20 11.24 -42.54 45.82
CA PRO A 20 10.92 -41.16 45.52
C PRO A 20 11.25 -40.74 44.08
N HIS A 21 10.28 -40.04 43.51
CA HIS A 21 10.37 -38.89 42.61
C HIS A 21 11.72 -38.58 41.94
N LEU A 22 11.72 -38.60 40.61
CA LEU A 22 12.02 -37.44 39.74
C LEU A 22 11.97 -37.93 38.28
N GLY A 23 10.77 -37.90 37.73
CA GLY A 23 10.52 -38.28 36.34
C GLY A 23 9.11 -37.89 35.97
N ALA A 24 8.72 -36.65 36.33
CA ALA A 24 7.49 -36.08 35.82
C ALA A 24 7.64 -36.04 34.29
N CYS A 25 6.92 -36.93 33.62
CA CYS A 25 6.45 -36.68 32.28
C CYS A 25 5.78 -35.31 32.31
N SER A 26 6.51 -34.30 31.83
CA SER A 26 5.90 -33.15 31.24
C SER A 26 5.13 -33.64 30.01
N LEU A 27 3.92 -34.14 30.25
CA LEU A 27 2.78 -33.92 29.38
C LEU A 27 2.67 -32.41 29.27
N MET A 28 3.42 -31.83 28.34
CA MET A 28 3.06 -30.55 27.81
C MET A 28 1.67 -30.77 27.21
N PRO A 29 0.61 -30.11 27.71
CA PRO A 29 -0.64 -30.09 26.97
C PRO A 29 -0.27 -29.62 25.58
N ALA A 30 -0.78 -30.30 24.56
CA ALA A 30 -0.70 -29.83 23.19
C ALA A 30 -1.08 -28.37 23.22
N GLY A 31 -0.07 -27.50 23.11
CA GLY A 31 -0.24 -26.11 22.87
C GLY A 31 -0.96 -26.09 21.55
N VAL A 32 -2.27 -25.91 21.63
CA VAL A 32 -3.04 -25.34 20.56
C VAL A 32 -2.40 -23.97 20.34
N ASP A 33 -1.34 -23.97 19.53
CA ASP A 33 -0.81 -22.80 18.86
C ASP A 33 -1.91 -22.35 17.92
N THR A 34 -2.95 -21.77 18.51
CA THR A 34 -3.80 -20.80 17.83
C THR A 34 -2.87 -19.63 17.60
N THR A 35 -1.98 -19.77 16.62
CA THR A 35 -1.38 -18.64 15.93
C THR A 35 -2.57 -17.81 15.54
N GLY A 36 -2.82 -16.73 16.28
CA GLY A 36 -3.99 -15.90 16.11
C GLY A 36 -4.03 -15.46 14.67
N SER A 37 -4.82 -16.16 13.86
CA SER A 37 -5.11 -15.75 12.50
C SER A 37 -5.86 -14.45 12.67
N LEU A 38 -5.15 -13.33 12.53
CA LEU A 38 -5.77 -12.02 12.48
C LEU A 38 -6.84 -12.14 11.41
N PRO A 39 -8.13 -12.15 11.77
CA PRO A 39 -9.15 -12.25 10.75
C PRO A 39 -9.02 -10.96 9.92
N ASP A 40 -9.12 -11.12 8.61
CA ASP A 40 -9.44 -10.05 7.68
C ASP A 40 -8.28 -9.22 7.08
N ARG A 41 -7.02 -9.69 7.13
CA ARG A 41 -5.98 -9.10 6.26
C ARG A 41 -6.06 -9.72 4.86
N LYS A 42 -6.48 -8.90 3.88
CA LYS A 42 -6.48 -9.27 2.46
C LYS A 42 -5.10 -9.82 2.04
N GLN A 43 -5.08 -11.08 1.57
CA GLN A 43 -3.88 -11.70 1.04
C GLN A 43 -3.58 -11.15 -0.36
N LEU A 44 -2.45 -10.45 -0.49
CA LEU A 44 -1.97 -9.92 -1.76
C LEU A 44 -1.22 -11.01 -2.55
N ALA A 45 -1.39 -11.00 -3.86
CA ALA A 45 -0.58 -11.81 -4.76
C ALA A 45 0.87 -11.32 -4.74
N ALA A 46 1.82 -12.24 -4.97
CA ALA A 46 3.21 -11.87 -5.15
C ALA A 46 3.35 -10.97 -6.38
N VAL A 47 4.14 -9.89 -6.25
CA VAL A 47 4.39 -8.95 -7.35
C VAL A 47 5.25 -9.62 -8.41
N THR A 48 4.79 -9.57 -9.66
CA THR A 48 5.49 -10.11 -10.83
C THR A 48 6.04 -9.01 -11.74
N SER A 49 6.86 -9.39 -12.73
CA SER A 49 7.26 -8.47 -13.80
C SER A 49 6.07 -7.96 -14.62
N ALA A 50 5.02 -8.79 -14.77
CA ALA A 50 3.77 -8.37 -15.40
C ALA A 50 3.05 -7.31 -14.57
N ASP A 51 3.03 -7.44 -13.24
CA ASP A 51 2.45 -6.42 -12.35
C ASP A 51 3.19 -5.08 -12.44
N ARG A 52 4.52 -5.11 -12.57
CA ARG A 52 5.34 -3.91 -12.82
C ARG A 52 4.93 -3.23 -14.12
N ASP A 53 4.77 -3.99 -15.21
CA ASP A 53 4.31 -3.44 -16.50
C ASP A 53 2.88 -2.87 -16.40
N CYS A 54 1.93 -3.60 -15.79
CA CYS A 54 0.58 -3.10 -15.53
C CYS A 54 0.58 -1.78 -14.75
N LEU A 55 1.44 -1.64 -13.73
CA LEU A 55 1.60 -0.42 -12.96
C LEU A 55 2.13 0.73 -13.83
N ALA A 56 3.23 0.50 -14.55
CA ALA A 56 3.85 1.47 -15.45
C ALA A 56 2.85 2.00 -16.48
N ARG A 57 2.06 1.10 -17.07
CA ARG A 57 1.04 1.41 -18.06
C ARG A 57 -0.10 2.24 -17.49
N ALA A 58 -0.59 1.88 -16.31
CA ALA A 58 -1.61 2.69 -15.64
C ALA A 58 -1.13 4.13 -15.42
N MET A 59 0.08 4.30 -14.88
CA MET A 59 0.65 5.64 -14.68
C MET A 59 0.79 6.40 -16.00
N TYR A 60 1.32 5.74 -17.04
CA TYR A 60 1.55 6.35 -18.35
C TYR A 60 0.26 6.82 -19.06
N PHE A 61 -0.84 6.09 -18.92
CA PHE A 61 -2.10 6.41 -19.59
C PHE A 61 -3.01 7.33 -18.79
N GLU A 62 -2.89 7.35 -17.46
CA GLU A 62 -3.76 8.16 -16.59
C GLU A 62 -3.19 9.53 -16.22
N SER A 63 -1.91 9.78 -16.45
CA SER A 63 -1.27 11.04 -16.06
C SER A 63 -0.55 11.72 -17.21
N ASN A 64 -0.21 12.99 -17.02
CA ASN A 64 0.74 13.65 -17.90
C ASN A 64 2.13 12.99 -17.75
N ARG A 65 2.55 12.27 -18.79
CA ARG A 65 3.78 11.46 -18.85
C ARG A 65 5.07 12.24 -18.64
N SER A 66 5.04 13.57 -18.80
CA SER A 66 6.19 14.41 -18.47
C SER A 66 6.35 14.63 -16.97
N SER A 67 5.26 14.52 -16.19
CA SER A 67 5.19 14.79 -14.76
C SER A 67 5.47 13.54 -13.92
N GLU A 68 6.61 13.54 -13.23
CA GLU A 68 6.97 12.44 -12.30
C GLU A 68 6.00 12.39 -11.12
N GLU A 69 5.63 13.54 -10.56
CA GLU A 69 4.56 13.66 -9.56
C GLU A 69 3.24 13.04 -10.05
N GLY A 70 2.88 13.24 -11.31
CA GLY A 70 1.68 12.66 -11.91
C GLY A 70 1.71 11.13 -11.97
N LEU A 71 2.85 10.57 -12.38
CA LEU A 71 3.07 9.13 -12.42
C LEU A 71 3.02 8.55 -11.00
N LEU A 72 3.75 9.15 -10.06
CA LEU A 72 3.79 8.75 -8.66
C LEU A 72 2.40 8.81 -8.00
N ALA A 73 1.61 9.84 -8.30
CA ALA A 73 0.26 10.01 -7.79
C ALA A 73 -0.71 8.92 -8.25
N VAL A 74 -0.71 8.59 -9.56
CA VAL A 74 -1.55 7.49 -10.09
C VAL A 74 -1.11 6.15 -9.52
N GLY A 75 0.19 5.87 -9.49
CA GLY A 75 0.69 4.60 -8.95
C GLY A 75 0.38 4.46 -7.45
N THR A 76 0.40 5.56 -6.69
CA THR A 76 -0.08 5.58 -5.30
C THR A 76 -1.54 5.15 -5.19
N VAL A 77 -2.43 5.63 -6.07
CA VAL A 77 -3.83 5.18 -6.12
C VAL A 77 -3.94 3.68 -6.42
N VAL A 78 -3.13 3.17 -7.37
CA VAL A 78 -3.12 1.73 -7.69
C VAL A 78 -2.75 0.90 -6.46
N MET A 79 -1.73 1.31 -5.71
CA MET A 79 -1.31 0.62 -4.48
C MET A 79 -2.35 0.75 -3.36
N ASN A 80 -2.97 1.92 -3.19
CA ASN A 80 -4.07 2.12 -2.23
C ASN A 80 -5.24 1.17 -2.53
N ARG A 81 -5.58 0.99 -3.82
CA ARG A 81 -6.58 0.03 -4.26
C ARG A 81 -6.13 -1.41 -4.01
N LEU A 82 -4.87 -1.74 -4.32
CA LEU A 82 -4.31 -3.07 -4.05
C LEU A 82 -4.43 -3.46 -2.57
N GLU A 83 -4.23 -2.52 -1.66
CA GLU A 83 -4.34 -2.75 -0.21
C GLU A 83 -5.79 -2.78 0.31
N ALA A 84 -6.75 -2.25 -0.45
CA ALA A 84 -8.14 -2.16 -0.05
C ALA A 84 -8.93 -3.46 -0.30
N PRO A 85 -9.83 -3.87 0.62
CA PRO A 85 -10.65 -5.08 0.47
C PRO A 85 -11.58 -5.08 -0.74
N ALA A 86 -12.04 -3.90 -1.17
CA ALA A 86 -13.01 -3.73 -2.26
C ALA A 86 -12.42 -3.97 -3.67
N TYR A 87 -11.12 -4.21 -3.78
CA TYR A 87 -10.40 -4.30 -5.05
C TYR A 87 -9.69 -5.65 -5.19
N PRO A 88 -9.31 -6.06 -6.42
CA PRO A 88 -8.51 -7.26 -6.67
C PRO A 88 -7.18 -7.26 -5.89
N ASN A 89 -6.64 -8.45 -5.66
CA ASN A 89 -5.44 -8.66 -4.84
C ASN A 89 -4.13 -8.68 -5.62
N SER A 90 -4.14 -8.35 -6.91
CA SER A 90 -2.96 -8.15 -7.75
C SER A 90 -3.01 -6.80 -8.47
N ILE A 91 -1.84 -6.28 -8.86
CA ILE A 91 -1.75 -4.96 -9.51
C ILE A 91 -2.42 -5.02 -10.89
N CYS A 92 -2.11 -6.03 -11.69
CA CYS A 92 -2.80 -6.22 -12.97
C CYS A 92 -4.31 -6.42 -12.78
N GLY A 93 -4.74 -7.06 -11.68
CA GLY A 93 -6.15 -7.17 -11.33
C GLY A 93 -6.82 -5.81 -11.11
N VAL A 94 -6.17 -4.92 -10.35
CA VAL A 94 -6.64 -3.54 -10.12
C VAL A 94 -6.69 -2.75 -11.44
N VAL A 95 -5.61 -2.78 -12.22
CA VAL A 95 -5.49 -2.02 -13.48
C VAL A 95 -6.45 -2.55 -14.55
N GLY A 96 -6.69 -3.86 -14.58
CA GLY A 96 -7.56 -4.53 -15.53
C GLY A 96 -9.06 -4.35 -15.26
N GLN A 97 -9.45 -3.71 -14.15
CA GLN A 97 -10.87 -3.50 -13.87
C GLN A 97 -11.56 -2.65 -14.94
N LYS A 98 -12.73 -3.12 -15.38
CA LYS A 98 -13.52 -2.49 -16.43
C LYS A 98 -13.85 -1.03 -16.08
N ARG A 99 -13.49 -0.11 -16.98
CA ARG A 99 -13.74 1.34 -16.88
C ARG A 99 -13.12 2.02 -15.64
N GLN A 100 -12.08 1.43 -15.03
CA GLN A 100 -11.34 2.08 -13.94
C GLN A 100 -10.13 2.87 -14.42
N PHE A 101 -9.60 2.48 -15.58
CA PHE A 101 -8.45 3.07 -16.27
C PHE A 101 -8.80 3.21 -17.77
N ALA A 102 -7.93 3.88 -18.52
CA ALA A 102 -8.08 4.19 -19.92
C ALA A 102 -8.38 2.95 -20.75
N ALA A 103 -9.24 3.12 -21.76
CA ALA A 103 -9.54 2.04 -22.69
C ALA A 103 -8.25 1.55 -23.35
N GLY A 104 -7.95 0.26 -23.15
CA GLY A 104 -6.74 -0.37 -23.65
C GLY A 104 -5.47 -0.12 -22.85
N VAL A 105 -5.59 0.29 -21.59
CA VAL A 105 -4.44 0.47 -20.67
C VAL A 105 -3.49 -0.73 -20.67
N LEU A 106 -3.98 -1.97 -20.82
CA LEU A 106 -3.15 -3.18 -20.81
C LEU A 106 -2.55 -3.59 -22.18
N HIS A 107 -2.98 -3.01 -23.30
CA HIS A 107 -2.51 -3.44 -24.63
C HIS A 107 -2.01 -2.32 -25.55
N LYS A 108 -2.40 -1.05 -25.33
CA LYS A 108 -1.95 0.07 -26.16
C LYS A 108 -0.43 0.30 -26.05
N PRO A 109 0.28 0.60 -27.14
CA PRO A 109 1.73 0.83 -27.07
C PRO A 109 2.06 2.08 -26.24
N MET A 110 3.18 2.03 -25.51
CA MET A 110 3.81 3.18 -24.87
C MET A 110 4.98 3.67 -25.71
N ARG A 111 5.28 4.98 -25.68
CA ARG A 111 6.46 5.54 -26.34
C ARG A 111 7.72 5.23 -25.52
N ASP A 112 8.80 4.81 -26.17
CA ASP A 112 10.00 4.29 -25.51
C ASP A 112 10.53 5.18 -24.36
N LYS A 113 10.81 6.45 -24.66
CA LYS A 113 11.36 7.40 -23.66
C LYS A 113 10.49 7.57 -22.42
N GLU A 114 9.17 7.54 -22.61
CA GLU A 114 8.21 7.74 -21.54
C GLU A 114 7.88 6.44 -20.80
N ARG A 115 7.95 5.30 -21.51
CA ARG A 115 7.91 3.97 -20.90
C ARG A 115 9.03 3.83 -19.89
N ASP A 116 10.27 4.09 -20.28
CA ASP A 116 11.43 3.89 -19.40
C ASP A 116 11.31 4.75 -18.13
N LYS A 117 10.76 5.95 -18.25
CA LYS A 117 10.43 6.79 -17.09
C LYS A 117 9.34 6.16 -16.21
N ALA A 118 8.21 5.76 -16.79
CA ALA A 118 7.10 5.16 -16.06
C ALA A 118 7.53 3.87 -15.35
N GLU A 119 8.38 3.08 -15.98
CA GLU A 119 8.97 1.86 -15.43
C GLU A 119 9.89 2.14 -14.23
N ARG A 120 10.77 3.14 -14.31
CA ARG A 120 11.60 3.54 -13.16
C ARG A 120 10.77 4.02 -11.97
N ILE A 121 9.70 4.78 -12.22
CA ILE A 121 8.79 5.21 -11.15
C ILE A 121 7.98 4.02 -10.62
N ALA A 122 7.65 3.04 -11.46
CA ALA A 122 7.00 1.81 -11.02
C ALA A 122 7.90 1.06 -10.04
N ASP A 123 9.20 0.96 -10.31
CA ASP A 123 10.17 0.35 -9.39
C ASP A 123 10.21 1.08 -8.04
N ALA A 124 10.23 2.40 -8.05
CA ALA A 124 10.20 3.20 -6.82
C ALA A 124 8.93 2.95 -6.00
N ILE A 125 7.77 2.87 -6.65
CA ILE A 125 6.49 2.57 -5.98
C ILE A 125 6.46 1.14 -5.44
N LEU A 126 6.98 0.18 -6.19
CA LEU A 126 7.11 -1.20 -5.72
C LEU A 126 8.09 -1.30 -4.53
N ALA A 127 9.10 -0.43 -4.47
CA ALA A 127 10.00 -0.28 -3.34
C ALA A 127 9.38 0.48 -2.14
N GLY A 128 8.16 1.00 -2.28
CA GLY A 128 7.40 1.63 -1.20
C GLY A 128 7.24 3.15 -1.32
N GLU A 129 7.74 3.79 -2.38
CA GLU A 129 7.56 5.22 -2.59
C GLU A 129 6.09 5.56 -2.84
N ARG A 130 5.61 6.67 -2.27
CA ARG A 130 4.22 7.13 -2.38
C ARG A 130 4.19 8.65 -2.51
N HIS A 131 3.20 9.16 -3.23
CA HIS A 131 2.99 10.59 -3.36
C HIS A 131 2.43 11.18 -2.06
N GLU A 132 3.16 12.09 -1.43
CA GLU A 132 2.88 12.61 -0.09
C GLU A 132 1.45 13.15 0.08
N LYS A 133 0.99 13.99 -0.87
CA LYS A 133 -0.33 14.64 -0.79
C LYS A 133 -1.51 13.76 -1.21
N VAL A 134 -1.27 12.67 -1.96
CA VAL A 134 -2.36 11.76 -2.39
C VAL A 134 -2.88 10.95 -1.21
N GLY A 135 -1.99 10.61 -0.26
CA GLY A 135 -2.37 9.90 0.96
C GLY A 135 -3.18 8.64 0.66
N GLY A 136 -4.34 8.50 1.29
CA GLY A 136 -5.24 7.36 1.14
C GLY A 136 -6.24 7.46 -0.02
N ALA A 137 -6.14 8.46 -0.90
CA ALA A 137 -7.07 8.61 -2.00
C ALA A 137 -7.04 7.40 -2.94
N MET A 138 -8.24 6.91 -3.28
CA MET A 138 -8.43 5.78 -4.20
C MET A 138 -9.05 6.23 -5.52
N PHE A 139 -9.33 7.52 -5.67
CA PHE A 139 -10.06 8.07 -6.79
C PHE A 139 -9.39 9.32 -7.31
N PHE A 140 -9.51 9.53 -8.62
CA PHE A 140 -9.10 10.75 -9.29
C PHE A 140 -9.97 10.99 -10.52
N HIS A 141 -9.88 12.18 -11.06
CA HIS A 141 -10.38 12.53 -12.39
C HIS A 141 -9.54 13.65 -12.97
N THR A 142 -9.69 13.93 -14.26
CA THR A 142 -9.05 15.07 -14.92
C THR A 142 -9.33 16.37 -14.16
N ALA A 143 -8.29 17.12 -13.85
CA ALA A 143 -8.41 18.37 -13.14
C ALA A 143 -9.24 19.39 -13.97
N GLY A 144 -9.96 20.27 -13.27
CA GLY A 144 -10.87 21.24 -13.91
C GLY A 144 -12.28 20.72 -14.22
N TYR A 145 -12.50 19.40 -14.21
CA TYR A 145 -13.86 18.85 -14.28
C TYR A 145 -14.57 18.96 -12.93
N THR A 146 -15.89 19.18 -12.99
CA THR A 146 -16.74 19.27 -11.81
C THR A 146 -17.83 18.21 -11.88
N PHE A 147 -18.13 17.61 -10.72
CA PHE A 147 -19.16 16.60 -10.57
C PHE A 147 -20.08 16.99 -9.42
N SER A 148 -21.38 16.67 -9.53
CA SER A 148 -22.40 17.06 -8.53
C SER A 148 -22.37 16.20 -7.25
N TYR A 149 -21.42 15.28 -7.12
CA TYR A 149 -21.32 14.40 -5.96
C TYR A 149 -20.79 15.16 -4.74
N ARG A 150 -21.52 15.03 -3.62
CA ARG A 150 -21.20 15.75 -2.37
C ARG A 150 -20.22 15.00 -1.47
N ASN A 151 -19.83 13.78 -1.85
CA ASN A 151 -18.97 12.90 -1.08
C ASN A 151 -17.50 12.91 -1.53
N MET A 152 -17.12 13.82 -2.43
CA MET A 152 -15.75 13.91 -2.95
C MET A 152 -14.92 14.90 -2.15
N HIS A 153 -13.88 14.42 -1.48
CA HIS A 153 -12.94 15.23 -0.70
C HIS A 153 -11.59 15.25 -1.38
N TYR A 154 -11.29 16.35 -2.08
CA TYR A 154 -10.05 16.52 -2.82
C TYR A 154 -8.85 16.68 -1.88
N VAL A 155 -7.75 16.01 -2.21
CA VAL A 155 -6.52 15.98 -1.39
C VAL A 155 -5.28 16.44 -2.15
N ALA A 156 -5.25 16.29 -3.48
CA ALA A 156 -4.10 16.68 -4.29
C ALA A 156 -4.48 17.01 -5.74
N LEU A 157 -3.63 17.84 -6.36
CA LEU A 157 -3.56 18.05 -7.81
C LEU A 157 -2.18 17.59 -8.28
N ALA A 158 -2.13 16.68 -9.24
CA ALA A 158 -0.87 16.18 -9.80
C ALA A 158 -1.09 15.59 -11.20
N GLY A 159 -0.13 15.79 -12.11
CA GLY A 159 -0.16 15.15 -13.43
C GLY A 159 -1.40 15.44 -14.29
N GLY A 160 -2.08 16.57 -14.08
CA GLY A 160 -3.34 16.90 -14.76
C GLY A 160 -4.60 16.29 -14.12
N ASN A 161 -4.49 15.69 -12.94
CA ASN A 161 -5.61 15.07 -12.22
C ASN A 161 -5.86 15.72 -10.86
N ALA A 162 -7.11 15.64 -10.42
CA ALA A 162 -7.53 15.92 -9.06
C ALA A 162 -7.84 14.61 -8.32
N PHE A 163 -7.13 14.37 -7.22
CA PHE A 163 -7.22 13.17 -6.40
C PHE A 163 -8.14 13.42 -5.21
N TYR A 164 -8.98 12.44 -4.87
CA TYR A 164 -9.97 12.59 -3.82
C TYR A 164 -10.31 11.28 -3.10
N GLU A 165 -10.79 11.44 -1.88
CA GLU A 165 -11.40 10.39 -1.07
C GLU A 165 -12.92 10.49 -1.18
N LYS A 166 -13.61 9.34 -1.18
CA LYS A 166 -15.06 9.30 -1.03
C LYS A 166 -15.40 9.16 0.45
N ARG A 167 -16.05 10.15 1.04
CA ARG A 167 -16.49 10.09 2.45
C ARG A 167 -18.02 10.07 2.54
N PRO A 168 -18.60 9.27 3.43
CA PRO A 168 -20.03 9.33 3.70
C PRO A 168 -20.47 10.74 4.05
N TRP A 169 -21.72 11.08 3.69
CA TRP A 169 -22.27 12.41 3.94
C TRP A 169 -22.26 12.82 5.42
N TYR A 170 -22.28 11.87 6.35
CA TYR A 170 -22.28 12.12 7.79
C TYR A 170 -20.87 12.33 8.40
N ASP A 171 -19.78 12.06 7.67
CA ASP A 171 -18.39 12.18 8.17
C ASP A 171 -17.82 13.60 8.02
N ARG A 172 -18.64 14.67 8.15
CA ARG A 172 -18.24 16.03 7.76
C ARG A 172 -17.12 16.65 8.60
N GLU A 173 -16.70 16.03 9.70
CA GLU A 173 -15.71 16.60 10.66
C GLU A 173 -14.62 15.59 11.07
N GLY A 174 -14.14 14.74 10.15
CA GLY A 174 -12.91 13.97 10.39
C GLY A 174 -13.02 12.86 11.44
N ALA A 175 -14.22 12.34 11.68
CA ALA A 175 -14.49 11.30 12.67
C ALA A 175 -13.89 9.92 12.33
N THR A 176 -13.45 9.69 11.09
CA THR A 176 -12.72 8.47 10.72
C THR A 176 -11.22 8.68 10.95
N PRO A 177 -10.59 7.93 11.89
CA PRO A 177 -9.15 8.03 12.11
C PRO A 177 -8.44 7.74 10.79
N ARG A 178 -7.54 8.64 10.39
CA ARG A 178 -6.55 8.36 9.35
C ARG A 178 -5.90 7.04 9.74
N ARG A 179 -6.11 5.97 8.95
CA ARG A 179 -5.45 4.68 9.20
C ARG A 179 -3.97 5.00 9.40
N ALA A 180 -3.50 4.82 10.63
CA ALA A 180 -2.12 5.09 10.97
C ALA A 180 -1.23 4.30 9.99
N PRO A 181 -0.08 4.85 9.58
CA PRO A 181 0.88 4.09 8.79
C PRO A 181 1.08 2.73 9.48
N THR A 182 0.98 1.65 8.71
CA THR A 182 1.11 0.30 9.26
C THR A 182 2.44 0.19 10.02
N ALA A 183 2.50 -0.67 11.05
CA ALA A 183 3.71 -0.83 11.88
C ALA A 183 5.01 -1.05 11.06
N ALA A 184 4.91 -1.61 9.85
CA ALA A 184 6.02 -1.76 8.92
C ALA A 184 6.66 -0.42 8.51
N THR A 185 5.86 0.64 8.33
CA THR A 185 6.33 1.99 8.00
C THR A 185 7.00 2.67 9.20
N GLN A 186 6.47 2.44 10.42
CA GLN A 186 7.05 3.00 11.65
C GLN A 186 8.42 2.39 11.99
N LEU A 187 8.60 1.08 11.74
CA LEU A 187 9.88 0.40 11.97
C LEU A 187 10.98 0.86 11.00
N ALA A 188 10.63 1.18 9.75
CA ALA A 188 11.59 1.73 8.79
C ALA A 188 12.09 3.12 9.21
N GLN A 189 11.23 3.96 9.80
CA GLN A 189 11.61 5.31 10.23
C GLN A 189 12.48 5.33 11.51
N LEU A 190 12.34 4.32 12.37
CA LEU A 190 13.16 4.20 13.59
C LEU A 190 14.59 3.72 13.30
N GLN A 191 14.80 2.95 12.22
CA GLN A 191 16.12 2.42 11.87
C GLN A 191 17.02 3.44 11.16
N SER A 192 16.45 4.48 10.53
CA SER A 192 17.22 5.54 9.86
C SER A 192 17.78 6.61 10.82
N GLY A 193 17.43 6.58 12.11
CA GLY A 193 17.85 7.58 13.11
C GLY A 193 19.22 7.35 13.76
N SER A 194 19.96 6.31 13.39
CA SER A 194 21.20 5.89 14.08
C SER A 194 22.51 6.17 13.31
N ALA A 195 22.49 6.93 12.20
CA ALA A 195 23.72 7.33 11.53
C ALA A 195 24.35 8.54 12.23
N GLY A 196 25.44 8.28 12.94
CA GLY A 196 26.17 9.24 13.76
C GLY A 196 26.68 10.49 13.05
N SER A 197 26.92 11.50 13.87
CA SER A 197 27.48 12.81 13.53
C SER A 197 28.74 12.71 12.64
N ALA A 198 28.58 12.98 11.35
CA ALA A 198 29.67 13.40 10.48
C ALA A 198 29.52 14.91 10.24
N ARG A 199 30.46 15.68 10.78
CA ARG A 199 30.51 17.14 10.69
C ARG A 199 30.99 17.53 9.29
N TRP A 200 30.05 17.80 8.38
CA TRP A 200 30.34 18.38 7.07
C TRP A 200 30.23 19.90 7.14
N THR A 201 31.34 20.62 6.92
CA THR A 201 31.33 22.06 6.72
C THR A 201 30.94 22.36 5.27
N SER A 202 29.65 22.61 5.02
CA SER A 202 29.17 23.07 3.72
C SER A 202 28.90 24.57 3.75
N HIS A 203 29.61 25.32 2.88
CA HIS A 203 29.32 26.72 2.59
C HIS A 203 27.91 26.85 1.96
N PRO A 204 27.12 27.88 2.31
CA PRO A 204 25.78 28.03 1.76
C PRO A 204 25.84 28.59 0.33
N VAL A 205 25.67 27.73 -0.67
CA VAL A 205 25.25 28.18 -2.01
C VAL A 205 23.74 28.44 -1.94
N ARG A 206 23.37 29.71 -2.12
CA ARG A 206 21.98 30.17 -2.17
C ARG A 206 21.35 29.69 -3.48
N VAL A 207 20.69 28.53 -3.46
CA VAL A 207 19.79 28.11 -4.54
C VAL A 207 18.43 28.76 -4.27
N ALA A 208 18.06 29.72 -5.11
CA ALA A 208 16.73 30.32 -5.11
C ALA A 208 15.69 29.23 -5.43
N ARG A 209 14.95 28.78 -4.42
CA ARG A 209 13.75 27.96 -4.59
C ARG A 209 12.64 28.86 -5.14
N ASN A 210 12.41 28.80 -6.45
CA ASN A 210 11.16 29.28 -7.03
C ASN A 210 10.10 28.18 -6.86
N THR A 211 9.51 28.09 -5.67
CA THR A 211 8.31 27.27 -5.42
C THR A 211 7.09 28.17 -5.42
N GLN A 212 6.54 28.40 -6.62
CA GLN A 212 5.13 28.74 -6.75
C GLN A 212 4.32 27.45 -6.52
N GLN A 213 4.12 27.06 -5.26
CA GLN A 213 3.10 26.09 -4.90
C GLN A 213 2.17 26.78 -3.92
N THR A 214 0.92 27.00 -4.34
CA THR A 214 -0.12 27.55 -3.47
C THR A 214 -0.39 26.55 -2.33
N PRO A 215 -0.27 26.95 -1.05
CA PRO A 215 -0.51 26.06 0.07
C PRO A 215 -1.94 25.51 0.04
N LEU A 216 -2.08 24.19 0.19
CA LEU A 216 -3.37 23.48 0.19
C LEU A 216 -4.36 24.03 1.24
N ALA A 217 -3.85 24.68 2.30
CA ALA A 217 -4.63 25.33 3.34
C ALA A 217 -5.42 26.57 2.84
N GLU A 218 -5.00 27.23 1.76
CA GLU A 218 -5.75 28.36 1.17
C GLU A 218 -6.84 27.90 0.20
N LEU A 219 -6.85 26.62 -0.19
CA LEU A 219 -7.71 26.12 -1.26
C LEU A 219 -9.14 25.78 -0.82
N GLY A 220 -9.57 26.12 0.41
CA GLY A 220 -10.96 26.08 0.87
C GLY A 220 -11.75 24.81 0.52
N PRO A 221 -13.09 24.82 0.62
CA PRO A 221 -13.91 23.69 0.18
C PRO A 221 -13.75 23.43 -1.33
N ALA A 222 -14.01 22.20 -1.77
CA ALA A 222 -13.85 21.60 -3.11
C ALA A 222 -14.01 22.51 -4.35
N ARG A 223 -14.78 23.61 -4.27
CA ARG A 223 -14.97 24.59 -5.34
C ARG A 223 -13.70 25.38 -5.68
N ASN A 224 -12.81 25.58 -4.72
CA ASN A 224 -11.62 26.43 -4.89
C ASN A 224 -10.46 25.66 -5.54
N ILE A 225 -10.26 24.38 -5.21
CA ILE A 225 -9.22 23.52 -5.83
C ILE A 225 -9.43 23.39 -7.35
N CYS A 226 -10.64 23.13 -7.81
CA CYS A 226 -10.94 23.00 -9.24
C CYS A 226 -10.73 24.33 -10.00
N ARG A 227 -10.95 25.47 -9.36
CA ARG A 227 -10.76 26.80 -9.95
C ARG A 227 -9.27 27.14 -10.09
N VAL A 228 -8.45 26.76 -9.10
CA VAL A 228 -6.99 26.96 -9.16
C VAL A 228 -6.35 26.05 -10.21
N ALA A 229 -6.78 24.79 -10.32
CA ALA A 229 -6.31 23.89 -11.37
C ALA A 229 -6.58 24.43 -12.79
N ALA A 230 -7.78 24.98 -13.03
CA ALA A 230 -8.14 25.58 -14.32
C ALA A 230 -7.27 26.82 -14.65
N ALA A 231 -6.85 27.58 -13.63
CA ALA A 231 -5.96 28.73 -13.80
C ALA A 231 -4.52 28.34 -14.11
N GLU A 232 -4.00 27.26 -13.50
CA GLU A 232 -2.65 26.75 -13.75
C GLU A 232 -2.51 26.12 -15.14
N THR A 233 -3.55 25.43 -15.65
CA THR A 233 -3.55 24.90 -17.02
C THR A 233 -3.60 25.98 -18.12
N GLY A 234 -3.94 27.21 -17.78
CA GLY A 234 -3.99 28.35 -18.72
C GLY A 234 -2.66 29.09 -18.89
N ARG A 235 -1.64 28.80 -18.06
CA ARG A 235 -0.32 29.43 -18.14
C ARG A 235 0.66 28.52 -18.89
N SER A 236 0.54 28.51 -20.22
CA SER A 236 1.57 27.91 -21.08
C SER A 236 2.88 28.71 -20.95
N PRO A 237 4.05 28.08 -20.78
CA PRO A 237 5.30 28.75 -21.08
C PRO A 237 5.38 28.90 -22.60
N GLY A 238 5.61 30.13 -23.07
CA GLY A 238 6.03 30.39 -24.44
C GLY A 238 7.48 30.01 -24.66
#